data_AF-A0A5D2MUH5-F1
#
_entry.id   AF-A0A5D2MUH5-F1
#
_cell.length_a   1.000
_cell.length_b   1.000
_cell.length_c   1.000
_cell.angle_alpha   90.00
_cell.angle_beta   90.00
_cell.angle_gamma   90.00
#
_symmetry.space_group_name_H-M   'P 1'
#
loop_
_entity.id
_entity.type
_entity.pdbx_description
1 polymer ?
#
loop_
_entity_poly.entity_id
_entity_poly.type
_entity_poly.pdbx_seq_one_letter_code
_entity_poly.pdbx_strand_id
1 'polypeptide(L)'
;MGACVSSTSTSKPGKTVGGGGGSSSATKRSSMAATVVHMDGRVQEFRQSIQANNIISLNPDCFLCSSESMSIGTCVPQMPADEDLQPGQIYFLLPLSQSHKPLTLPDLCSLAIKASAGLGRYSVDLSSSRSKLILR
;
A
#
# COMPACT_ATOMS: atom_id res chain seq x y z
N MET A 1 -30.77 58.75 -35.62
CA MET A 1 -29.40 59.03 -36.08
C MET A 1 -28.43 58.43 -35.08
N GLY A 2 -27.45 57.63 -35.53
CA GLY A 2 -26.28 57.23 -34.74
C GLY A 2 -26.22 55.76 -34.30
N ALA A 3 -25.38 54.98 -34.97
CA ALA A 3 -25.00 53.61 -34.63
C ALA A 3 -23.71 53.58 -33.78
N CYS A 4 -23.52 52.55 -32.94
CA CYS A 4 -22.20 52.13 -32.46
C CYS A 4 -22.23 50.63 -32.11
N VAL A 5 -21.72 49.75 -32.97
CA VAL A 5 -20.35 49.19 -33.11
C VAL A 5 -19.91 48.24 -31.98
N SER A 6 -19.76 46.97 -32.35
CA SER A 6 -18.96 45.97 -31.64
C SER A 6 -17.49 46.08 -32.03
N SER A 7 -16.56 45.86 -31.09
CA SER A 7 -15.47 44.84 -31.17
C SER A 7 -14.28 45.12 -30.22
N THR A 8 -14.02 44.12 -29.38
CA THR A 8 -12.75 43.46 -28.98
C THR A 8 -11.47 44.22 -28.59
N SER A 9 -11.01 43.82 -27.40
CA SER A 9 -9.62 43.50 -26.99
C SER A 9 -8.62 44.63 -26.73
N THR A 10 -8.27 44.83 -25.47
CA THR A 10 -6.87 44.79 -24.99
C THR A 10 -6.83 44.57 -23.48
N SER A 11 -5.73 43.99 -23.03
CA SER A 11 -5.52 43.20 -21.82
C SER A 11 -5.16 44.02 -20.57
N LYS A 12 -5.88 43.76 -19.47
CA LYS A 12 -5.40 43.46 -18.09
C LYS A 12 -6.56 43.67 -17.11
N PRO A 13 -6.92 42.67 -16.29
CA PRO A 13 -6.61 42.80 -14.86
C PRO A 13 -6.39 41.46 -14.12
N GLY A 14 -5.79 41.57 -12.92
CA GLY A 14 -6.17 40.74 -11.76
C GLY A 14 -5.85 39.24 -11.82
N LYS A 15 -4.67 38.88 -11.32
CA LYS A 15 -4.27 37.49 -11.09
C LYS A 15 -4.92 36.96 -9.80
N THR A 16 -6.16 36.51 -9.87
CA THR A 16 -6.72 35.55 -8.90
C THR A 16 -6.95 34.25 -9.65
N VAL A 17 -5.97 33.35 -9.58
CA VAL A 17 -6.14 31.98 -10.08
C VAL A 17 -7.17 31.30 -9.19
N GLY A 18 -8.39 31.20 -9.71
CA GLY A 18 -9.26 30.07 -9.40
C GLY A 18 -8.55 28.82 -9.91
N GLY A 19 -8.06 28.01 -8.99
CA GLY A 19 -7.49 26.70 -9.28
C GLY A 19 -8.31 25.68 -8.53
N GLY A 20 -9.28 25.10 -9.23
CA GLY A 20 -10.00 23.92 -8.77
C GLY A 20 -8.98 22.81 -8.49
N GLY A 21 -8.67 22.62 -7.21
CA GLY A 21 -8.05 21.41 -6.72
C GLY A 21 -9.11 20.34 -6.68
N GLY A 22 -9.49 19.82 -7.85
CA GLY A 22 -9.99 18.47 -7.93
C GLY A 22 -8.88 17.61 -7.38
N SER A 23 -8.93 17.32 -6.07
CA SER A 23 -8.34 16.10 -5.56
C SER A 23 -8.98 15.03 -6.42
N SER A 24 -8.28 14.61 -7.47
CA SER A 24 -8.48 13.31 -8.05
C SER A 24 -8.15 12.35 -6.92
N SER A 25 -9.07 12.21 -5.97
CA SER A 25 -9.53 10.92 -5.53
C SER A 25 -9.95 10.21 -6.81
N ALA A 26 -8.95 9.77 -7.58
CA ALA A 26 -8.96 8.40 -7.98
C ALA A 26 -9.26 7.68 -6.66
N THR A 27 -10.54 7.40 -6.44
CA THR A 27 -11.00 6.07 -6.10
C THR A 27 -10.12 5.12 -6.89
N LYS A 28 -8.88 4.93 -6.41
CA LYS A 28 -7.97 3.91 -6.88
C LYS A 28 -8.75 2.68 -6.50
N ARG A 29 -9.43 2.13 -7.50
CA ARG A 29 -10.07 0.83 -7.43
C ARG A 29 -9.15 -0.01 -6.57
N SER A 30 -9.65 -0.43 -5.42
CA SER A 30 -9.04 -1.42 -4.56
C SER A 30 -9.01 -2.73 -5.35
N SER A 31 -8.22 -2.78 -6.42
CA SER A 31 -7.67 -4.04 -6.89
C SER A 31 -6.74 -4.43 -5.76
N MET A 32 -7.28 -5.23 -4.84
CA MET A 32 -6.56 -5.82 -3.72
C MET A 32 -5.35 -6.55 -4.33
N ALA A 33 -4.23 -5.85 -4.49
CA ALA A 33 -3.02 -6.45 -5.00
C ALA A 33 -2.39 -7.23 -3.84
N ALA A 34 -1.79 -8.37 -4.13
CA ALA A 34 -0.89 -8.97 -3.16
C ALA A 34 0.33 -8.06 -3.01
N THR A 35 0.79 -7.83 -1.79
CA THR A 35 1.91 -6.95 -1.50
C THR A 35 3.08 -7.76 -0.99
N VAL A 36 4.26 -7.60 -1.59
CA VAL A 36 5.51 -8.15 -1.07
C VAL A 36 6.40 -7.02 -0.60
N VAL A 37 6.80 -7.08 0.68
CA VAL A 37 7.68 -6.11 1.33
C VAL A 37 9.06 -6.73 1.49
N HIS A 38 10.07 -6.08 0.90
CA HIS A 38 11.47 -6.48 1.01
C HIS A 38 12.10 -5.89 2.27
N MET A 39 13.14 -6.55 2.80
CA MET A 39 13.88 -6.04 3.96
C MET A 39 14.62 -4.72 3.72
N ASP A 40 14.84 -4.32 2.47
CA ASP A 40 15.40 -3.02 2.09
C ASP A 40 14.35 -1.90 2.04
N GLY A 41 13.08 -2.21 2.32
CA GLY A 41 11.97 -1.26 2.31
C GLY A 41 11.28 -1.11 0.96
N ARG A 42 11.73 -1.81 -0.09
CA ARG A 42 11.00 -1.87 -1.36
C ARG A 42 9.70 -2.65 -1.19
N VAL A 43 8.67 -2.19 -1.90
CA VAL A 43 7.35 -2.85 -1.91
C VAL A 43 6.94 -3.12 -3.35
N GLN A 44 6.49 -4.34 -3.60
CA GLN A 44 6.02 -4.79 -4.90
C GLN A 44 4.56 -5.24 -4.82
N GLU A 45 3.71 -4.65 -5.64
CA GLU A 45 2.29 -4.98 -5.73
C GLU A 45 2.03 -5.90 -6.94
N PHE A 46 1.32 -6.99 -6.71
CA PHE A 46 0.92 -7.95 -7.74
C PHE A 46 -0.61 -7.93 -7.88
N ARG A 47 -1.09 -7.46 -9.03
CA ARG A 47 -2.54 -7.40 -9.33
C ARG A 47 -3.12 -8.70 -9.87
N GLN A 48 -2.25 -9.65 -10.20
CA GLN A 48 -2.61 -10.97 -10.70
C GLN A 48 -2.13 -12.02 -9.70
N SER A 49 -2.77 -13.19 -9.69
CA SER A 49 -2.28 -14.34 -8.91
C SER A 49 -0.85 -14.64 -9.32
N ILE A 50 0.03 -14.76 -8.33
CA ILE A 50 1.42 -15.12 -8.53
C ILE A 50 1.81 -16.16 -7.49
N GLN A 51 2.42 -17.26 -7.93
CA GLN A 51 2.95 -18.25 -7.01
C GLN A 51 4.21 -17.74 -6.31
N ALA A 52 4.37 -18.10 -5.04
CA ALA A 52 5.52 -17.74 -4.21
C ALA A 52 6.86 -18.12 -4.86
N ASN A 53 6.92 -19.27 -5.54
CA ASN A 53 8.03 -19.73 -6.38
C ASN A 53 8.59 -18.62 -7.27
N ASN A 54 7.73 -17.90 -8.00
CA ASN A 54 8.19 -16.89 -8.97
C ASN A 54 9.00 -15.78 -8.29
N ILE A 55 8.69 -15.47 -7.04
CA ILE A 55 9.38 -14.45 -6.25
C ILE A 55 10.65 -15.03 -5.62
N ILE A 56 10.57 -16.24 -5.07
CA ILE A 56 11.70 -16.93 -4.41
C ILE A 56 12.80 -17.25 -5.43
N SER A 57 12.45 -17.68 -6.64
CA SER A 57 13.40 -17.97 -7.72
C SER A 57 14.25 -16.77 -8.13
N LEU A 58 13.73 -15.55 -7.93
CA LEU A 58 14.47 -14.29 -8.17
C LEU A 58 15.31 -13.85 -6.96
N ASN A 59 15.09 -14.46 -5.79
CA ASN A 59 15.71 -14.09 -4.52
C ASN A 59 16.13 -15.37 -3.76
N PRO A 60 17.16 -16.09 -4.23
CA PRO A 60 17.48 -17.45 -3.78
C PRO A 60 17.89 -17.56 -2.30
N ASP A 61 18.43 -16.48 -1.73
CA ASP A 61 18.83 -16.42 -0.31
C ASP A 61 17.67 -15.97 0.61
N CYS A 62 16.45 -15.88 0.08
CA CYS A 62 15.28 -15.39 0.79
C CYS A 62 14.12 -16.39 0.76
N PHE A 63 13.20 -16.21 1.69
CA PHE A 63 11.93 -16.90 1.77
C PHE A 63 10.79 -15.90 1.92
N LEU A 64 9.59 -16.31 1.51
CA LEU A 64 8.36 -15.55 1.71
C LEU A 64 7.65 -16.02 2.98
N CYS A 65 7.00 -15.09 3.66
CA CYS A 65 6.07 -15.37 4.74
C CYS A 65 4.87 -14.43 4.70
N SER A 66 3.69 -14.94 5.08
CA SER A 66 2.49 -14.11 5.26
C SER A 66 2.57 -13.30 6.55
N SER A 67 2.15 -12.03 6.52
CA SER A 67 2.04 -11.20 7.72
C SER A 67 1.10 -11.79 8.77
N GLU A 68 0.08 -12.52 8.35
CA GLU A 68 -0.92 -13.13 9.26
C GLU A 68 -0.35 -14.33 10.04
N SER A 69 0.70 -14.96 9.53
CA SER A 69 1.32 -16.14 10.16
C SER A 69 2.50 -15.77 11.07
N MET A 70 2.82 -14.48 11.21
CA MET A 70 3.92 -14.01 12.05
C MET A 70 3.49 -13.85 13.49
N SER A 71 4.28 -14.36 14.44
CA SER A 71 4.05 -14.22 15.87
C SER A 71 5.34 -13.97 16.61
N ILE A 72 5.29 -13.11 17.65
CA ILE A 72 6.45 -12.78 18.47
C ILE A 72 6.83 -14.02 19.29
N GLY A 73 8.13 -14.28 19.42
CA GLY A 73 8.67 -15.40 20.18
C GLY A 73 8.69 -16.72 19.41
N THR A 74 8.21 -16.76 18.17
CA THR A 74 8.24 -17.94 17.31
C THR A 74 9.10 -17.69 16.07
N CYS A 75 9.69 -18.76 15.52
CA CYS A 75 10.30 -18.69 14.20
C CYS A 75 9.22 -18.35 13.16
N VAL A 76 9.59 -17.52 12.18
CA VAL A 76 8.65 -17.11 11.13
C VAL A 76 8.39 -18.30 10.20
N PRO A 77 7.12 -18.68 9.96
CA PRO A 77 6.80 -19.76 9.04
C PRO A 77 7.08 -19.34 7.60
N GLN A 78 7.72 -20.24 6.86
CA GLN A 78 7.93 -20.09 5.42
C GLN A 78 6.65 -20.47 4.67
N MET A 79 6.26 -19.61 3.73
CA MET A 79 5.19 -19.89 2.78
C MET A 79 5.68 -20.94 1.76
N PRO A 80 4.89 -22.01 1.49
CA PRO A 80 5.18 -22.98 0.44
C PRO A 80 5.38 -22.33 -0.93
N ALA A 81 6.33 -22.83 -1.72
CA ALA A 81 6.65 -22.27 -3.03
C ALA A 81 5.50 -22.38 -4.05
N ASP A 82 4.67 -23.42 -3.92
CA ASP A 82 3.54 -23.69 -4.81
C ASP A 82 2.27 -22.89 -4.45
N GLU A 83 2.28 -22.15 -3.34
CA GLU A 83 1.13 -21.36 -2.90
C GLU A 83 1.05 -20.02 -3.65
N ASP A 84 -0.16 -19.65 -4.06
CA ASP A 84 -0.46 -18.37 -4.70
C ASP A 84 -0.62 -17.24 -3.67
N LEU A 85 0.01 -16.10 -3.96
CA LEU A 85 -0.17 -14.89 -3.18
C LEU A 85 -1.59 -14.34 -3.35
N GLN A 86 -2.24 -14.08 -2.22
CA GLN A 86 -3.62 -13.68 -2.19
C GLN A 86 -3.78 -12.15 -2.33
N PRO A 87 -4.73 -11.70 -3.17
CA PRO A 87 -5.18 -10.31 -3.26
C PRO A 87 -5.38 -9.65 -1.89
N GLY A 88 -4.73 -8.51 -1.65
CA GLY A 88 -4.94 -7.69 -0.44
C GLY A 88 -4.18 -8.18 0.79
N GLN A 89 -3.42 -9.27 0.66
CA GLN A 89 -2.55 -9.76 1.71
C GLN A 89 -1.14 -9.17 1.60
N ILE A 90 -0.46 -9.09 2.75
CA ILE A 90 0.89 -8.59 2.87
C ILE A 90 1.82 -9.76 3.17
N TYR A 91 2.89 -9.86 2.39
CA TYR A 91 3.93 -10.85 2.52
C TYR A 91 5.26 -10.15 2.74
N PHE A 92 6.13 -10.74 3.56
CA PHE A 92 7.48 -10.26 3.75
C PHE A 92 8.45 -11.21 3.08
N LEU A 93 9.43 -10.64 2.37
CA LEU A 93 10.55 -11.37 1.83
C LEU A 93 11.73 -11.22 2.80
N LEU A 94 12.10 -12.32 3.45
CA LEU A 94 13.09 -12.37 4.52
C LEU A 94 14.29 -13.25 4.11
N PRO A 95 15.53 -12.90 4.52
CA PRO A 95 16.70 -13.76 4.35
C PRO A 95 16.55 -15.10 5.07
N LEU A 96 17.01 -16.18 4.46
CA LEU A 96 17.01 -17.52 5.05
C LEU A 96 17.75 -17.59 6.39
N SER A 97 18.74 -16.72 6.61
CA SER A 97 19.44 -16.63 7.91
C SER A 97 18.54 -16.25 9.08
N GLN A 98 17.34 -15.71 8.83
CA GLN A 98 16.37 -15.34 9.85
C GLN A 98 15.26 -16.38 10.08
N SER A 99 15.16 -17.43 9.25
CA SER A 99 14.08 -18.43 9.36
C SER A 99 14.13 -19.23 10.67
N HIS A 100 15.33 -19.40 11.23
CA HIS A 100 15.55 -20.15 12.48
C HIS A 100 15.60 -19.25 13.73
N LYS A 101 15.45 -17.93 13.57
CA LYS A 101 15.47 -16.98 14.68
C LYS A 101 14.02 -16.69 15.11
N PRO A 102 13.70 -16.77 16.41
CA PRO A 102 12.43 -16.29 16.91
C PRO A 102 12.25 -14.80 16.62
N LEU A 103 11.07 -14.43 16.12
CA LEU A 103 10.73 -13.05 15.80
C LEU A 103 10.61 -12.23 17.08
N THR A 104 11.35 -11.14 17.20
CA THR A 104 11.24 -10.24 18.34
C THR A 104 10.25 -9.10 18.06
N LEU A 105 9.75 -8.44 19.10
CA LEU A 105 8.89 -7.26 18.92
C LEU A 105 9.59 -6.16 18.09
N PRO A 106 10.86 -5.79 18.34
CA PRO A 106 11.58 -4.85 17.47
C PRO A 106 11.67 -5.29 16.01
N ASP A 107 11.89 -6.59 15.76
CA ASP A 107 11.94 -7.13 14.38
C ASP A 107 10.58 -6.93 13.69
N LEU A 108 9.48 -7.29 14.36
CA LEU A 108 8.12 -7.12 13.83
C LEU A 108 7.77 -5.64 13.59
N CYS A 109 8.12 -4.76 14.54
CA CYS A 109 7.93 -3.31 14.36
C CYS A 109 8.73 -2.77 13.17
N SER A 110 9.96 -3.24 12.97
CA SER A 110 10.79 -2.87 11.81
C SER A 110 10.14 -3.27 10.50
N LEU A 111 9.57 -4.48 10.42
CA LEU A 111 8.81 -4.94 9.25
C LEU A 111 7.57 -4.08 8.99
N ALA A 112 6.80 -3.76 10.03
CA ALA A 112 5.63 -2.89 9.91
C ALA A 112 5.99 -1.48 9.41
N ILE A 113 7.09 -0.90 9.91
CA ILE A 113 7.58 0.41 9.45
C ILE A 113 7.96 0.35 7.98
N LYS A 114 8.71 -0.68 7.55
CA LYS A 114 9.10 -0.86 6.15
C LYS A 114 7.90 -1.02 5.23
N ALA A 115 6.92 -1.82 5.65
CA ALA A 115 5.66 -1.95 4.94
C ALA A 115 4.97 -0.59 4.79
N SER A 116 4.86 0.18 5.87
CA SER A 116 4.23 1.50 5.86
C SER A 116 4.95 2.55 5.02
N ALA A 117 6.28 2.41 4.87
CA ALA A 117 7.09 3.32 4.08
C ALA A 117 6.97 3.07 2.58
N GLY A 118 6.85 1.80 2.15
CA GLY A 118 6.71 1.45 0.75
C GLY A 118 5.25 1.37 0.26
N LEU A 119 4.31 1.07 1.15
CA LEU A 119 2.88 1.18 0.87
C LEU A 119 2.47 2.65 0.96
N GLY A 120 2.21 3.28 -0.19
CA GLY A 120 1.72 4.66 -0.23
C GLY A 120 0.47 4.81 0.65
N ARG A 121 0.39 5.91 1.42
CA ARG A 121 -0.68 6.26 2.38
C ARG A 121 -1.99 5.51 2.11
N TYR A 122 -2.15 4.34 2.71
CA TYR A 122 -3.47 3.72 2.79
C TYR A 122 -4.31 4.66 3.66
N SER A 123 -5.33 5.26 3.08
CA SER A 123 -6.41 5.83 3.88
C SER A 123 -6.98 4.65 4.65
N VAL A 124 -6.64 4.55 5.94
CA VAL A 124 -7.45 3.79 6.87
C VAL A 124 -8.79 4.50 6.89
N ASP A 125 -9.69 4.10 5.99
CA ASP A 125 -11.11 4.25 6.26
C ASP A 125 -11.37 3.36 7.47
N LEU A 126 -11.09 3.91 8.66
CA LEU A 126 -11.71 3.48 9.89
C LEU A 126 -13.18 3.75 9.63
N SER A 127 -13.85 2.79 9.00
CA SER A 127 -15.29 2.76 8.87
C SER A 127 -15.79 2.94 10.29
N SER A 128 -16.21 4.17 10.55
CA SER A 128 -16.68 4.63 11.83
C SER A 128 -17.99 3.91 11.99
N SER A 129 -17.93 2.70 12.53
CA SER A 129 -19.05 2.06 13.19
C SER A 129 -19.41 2.99 14.33
N ARG A 130 -20.22 4.00 14.01
CA ARG A 130 -20.99 4.78 14.98
C ARG A 130 -21.94 3.80 15.65
N SER A 131 -21.41 3.02 16.58
CA SER A 131 -22.20 2.41 17.61
C SER A 131 -22.88 3.57 18.34
N LYS A 132 -24.15 3.79 18.03
CA LYS A 132 -25.05 4.52 18.91
C LYS A 132 -25.01 3.77 20.25
N LEU A 133 -24.22 4.27 21.19
CA LEU A 133 -24.46 4.04 22.60
C LEU A 133 -25.77 4.74 22.91
N ILE A 134 -26.87 4.00 22.77
CA ILE A 134 -28.11 4.33 23.46
C ILE A 134 -27.83 3.97 24.92
N LEU A 135 -27.41 4.95 25.72
CA LEU A 135 -27.56 4.85 27.17
C LEU A 135 -29.07 4.74 27.46
N ARG A 136 -29.43 3.66 28.14
CA ARG A 136 -30.71 3.56 28.86
C ARG A 136 -30.58 4.24 30.20
#